data_AF-E3CPX0-F1
#
_entry.id   AF-E3CPX0-F1
#
_cell.length_a   1.000
_cell.length_b   1.000
_cell.length_c   1.000
_cell.angle_alpha   90.00
_cell.angle_beta   90.00
_cell.angle_gamma   90.00
#
_symmetry.space_group_name_H-M   'P 1'
#
loop_
_entity.id
_entity.type
_entity.pdbx_description
1 polymer ?
#
loop_
_entity_poly.entity_id
_entity_poly.type
_entity_poly.pdbx_seq_one_letter_code
_entity_poly.pdbx_strand_id
1 'polypeptide(L)'
;MTSLFENFQFTLVMYSALFSLVGSFIGFLLQTAVQYYISSRGSVNVYVKSVFNKVTQNSWGFHHSGIGLTFDVPLWVEIHNTKSKRQIIRNMNLVLYSKGTPVTKMIQYSGFEQDGKSYQYGENGAYSFLLDSYELKRYDLDFGISYDAVGCEFDEVWISYYDFKDRYHKSKLFDVKDPWTITKNEIDDDWRKIS
;
A
#
# COMPACT_ATOMS: atom_id res chain seq x y z
N MET A 1 40.49 -52.78 -34.21
CA MET A 1 39.10 -52.99 -33.72
C MET A 1 38.87 -52.37 -32.35
N THR A 2 39.82 -52.47 -31.41
CA THR A 2 39.75 -51.88 -30.06
C THR A 2 39.61 -50.35 -30.04
N SER A 3 40.42 -49.60 -30.80
CA SER A 3 40.37 -48.12 -30.79
C SER A 3 39.08 -47.51 -31.37
N LEU A 4 38.40 -48.23 -32.27
CA LEU A 4 37.15 -47.78 -32.89
C LEU A 4 35.99 -47.95 -31.90
N PHE A 5 36.03 -49.00 -31.09
CA PHE A 5 35.06 -49.27 -30.03
C PHE A 5 35.22 -48.31 -28.84
N GLU A 6 36.47 -47.98 -28.47
CA GLU A 6 36.79 -47.00 -27.43
C GLU A 6 36.31 -45.58 -27.80
N ASN A 7 36.54 -45.15 -29.04
CA ASN A 7 36.03 -43.86 -29.55
C ASN A 7 34.49 -43.81 -29.55
N PHE A 8 33.83 -44.93 -29.88
CA PHE A 8 32.37 -45.02 -29.85
C PHE A 8 31.83 -44.88 -28.41
N GLN A 9 32.42 -45.60 -27.44
CA GLN A 9 32.05 -45.51 -26.02
C GLN A 9 32.27 -44.10 -25.46
N PHE A 10 33.42 -43.49 -25.75
CA PHE A 10 33.72 -42.12 -25.35
C PHE A 10 32.70 -41.12 -25.92
N THR A 11 32.36 -41.24 -27.19
CA THR A 11 31.36 -40.38 -27.85
C THR A 11 29.98 -40.53 -27.21
N LEU A 12 29.58 -41.75 -26.85
CA LEU A 12 28.29 -42.02 -26.21
C LEU A 12 28.21 -41.45 -24.80
N VAL A 13 29.30 -41.55 -24.03
CA VAL A 13 29.44 -40.88 -22.73
C VAL A 13 29.34 -39.37 -22.89
N MET A 14 30.02 -38.78 -23.87
CA MET A 14 29.95 -37.34 -24.15
C MET A 14 28.54 -36.86 -24.51
N TYR A 15 27.79 -37.60 -25.35
CA TYR A 15 26.39 -37.25 -25.65
C TYR A 15 25.48 -37.41 -24.43
N SER A 16 25.65 -38.47 -23.64
CA SER A 16 24.86 -38.68 -22.43
C SER A 16 25.10 -37.57 -21.38
N ALA A 17 26.35 -37.12 -21.25
CA ALA A 17 26.71 -35.99 -20.39
C ALA A 17 26.08 -34.69 -20.90
N LEU A 18 26.13 -34.44 -22.21
CA LEU A 18 25.51 -33.26 -22.82
C LEU A 18 23.98 -33.24 -22.62
N PHE A 19 23.31 -34.37 -22.87
CA PHE A 19 21.85 -34.47 -22.67
C PHE A 19 21.47 -34.32 -21.21
N SER A 20 22.24 -34.89 -20.28
CA SER A 20 22.01 -34.74 -18.85
C SER A 20 22.17 -33.29 -18.39
N LEU A 21 23.17 -32.58 -18.93
CA LEU A 21 23.39 -31.16 -18.65
C LEU A 21 22.22 -30.31 -19.15
N VAL A 22 21.81 -30.51 -20.41
CA VAL A 22 20.69 -29.77 -21.02
C VAL A 22 19.39 -30.08 -20.29
N GLY A 23 19.12 -31.35 -19.98
CA GLY A 23 17.94 -31.77 -19.22
C GLY A 23 17.87 -31.15 -17.83
N SER A 24 18.99 -31.13 -17.11
CA SER A 24 19.08 -30.49 -15.79
C SER A 24 18.85 -28.99 -15.86
N PHE A 25 19.41 -28.32 -16.88
CA PHE A 25 19.23 -26.89 -17.09
C PHE A 25 17.78 -26.53 -17.41
N ILE A 26 17.12 -27.28 -18.30
CA ILE A 26 15.69 -27.08 -18.60
C ILE A 26 14.84 -27.34 -17.36
N GLY A 27 15.11 -28.42 -16.62
CA GLY A 27 14.42 -28.74 -15.37
C GLY A 27 14.52 -27.62 -14.34
N PHE A 28 15.72 -27.05 -14.18
CA PHE A 28 15.96 -25.91 -13.31
C PHE A 28 15.16 -24.66 -13.73
N LEU A 29 15.13 -24.34 -15.02
CA LEU A 29 14.34 -23.20 -15.52
C LEU A 29 12.84 -23.39 -15.29
N LEU A 30 12.31 -24.60 -15.53
CA LEU A 30 10.91 -24.93 -15.26
C LEU A 30 10.57 -24.82 -13.78
N GLN A 31 11.41 -25.39 -12.91
CA GLN A 31 11.23 -25.30 -11.46
C GLN A 31 11.22 -23.82 -11.00
N THR A 32 12.14 -23.01 -11.52
CA THR A 32 12.23 -21.58 -11.21
C THR A 32 10.98 -20.84 -11.66
N ALA A 33 10.48 -21.11 -12.88
CA ALA A 33 9.27 -20.49 -13.40
C ALA A 33 8.03 -20.86 -12.58
N VAL A 34 7.87 -22.14 -12.24
CA VAL A 34 6.78 -22.63 -11.38
C VAL A 34 6.84 -21.98 -10.00
N GLN A 35 8.03 -21.96 -9.38
CA GLN A 35 8.21 -21.33 -8.08
C GLN A 35 7.92 -19.84 -8.14
N TYR A 36 8.33 -19.14 -9.20
CA TYR A 36 8.02 -17.73 -9.41
C TYR A 36 6.51 -17.48 -9.52
N TYR A 37 5.78 -18.33 -10.24
CA TYR A 37 4.33 -18.22 -10.38
C TYR A 37 3.60 -18.45 -9.05
N ILE A 38 3.95 -19.53 -8.33
CA ILE A 38 3.38 -19.86 -7.02
C ILE A 38 3.62 -18.72 -6.03
N SER A 39 4.85 -18.20 -5.98
CA SER A 39 5.22 -17.14 -5.05
C SER A 39 4.60 -15.78 -5.35
N SER A 40 4.20 -15.55 -6.60
CA SER A 40 3.45 -14.34 -7.01
C SER A 40 1.94 -14.47 -6.83
N ARG A 41 1.43 -15.67 -6.56
CA ARG A 41 0.00 -15.92 -6.35
C ARG A 41 -0.46 -15.24 -5.07
N GLY A 42 -1.64 -14.62 -5.12
CA GLY A 42 -2.20 -13.84 -4.02
C GLY A 42 -2.43 -12.38 -4.40
N SER A 43 -2.80 -11.60 -3.40
CA SER A 43 -3.21 -10.20 -3.49
C SER A 43 -2.61 -9.37 -2.35
N VAL A 44 -2.53 -8.07 -2.57
CA VAL A 44 -2.31 -7.10 -1.49
C VAL A 44 -3.67 -6.48 -1.24
N ASN A 45 -4.23 -6.72 -0.06
CA ASN A 45 -5.54 -6.20 0.33
C ASN A 45 -5.33 -5.01 1.26
N VAL A 46 -6.17 -3.99 1.12
CA VAL A 46 -6.11 -2.79 1.95
C VAL A 46 -7.46 -2.60 2.64
N TYR A 47 -7.40 -2.47 3.96
CA TYR A 47 -8.54 -2.22 4.82
C TYR A 47 -8.35 -0.88 5.52
N VAL A 48 -9.42 -0.12 5.66
CA VAL A 48 -9.39 1.19 6.31
C VAL A 48 -10.46 1.29 7.37
N LYS A 49 -10.20 2.12 8.38
CA LYS A 49 -11.14 2.44 9.44
C LYS A 49 -10.94 3.90 9.83
N SER A 50 -11.96 4.74 9.76
CA SER A 50 -11.92 6.06 10.40
C SER A 50 -11.92 5.89 11.91
N VAL A 51 -11.12 6.70 12.60
CA VAL A 51 -10.92 6.62 14.05
C VAL A 51 -10.92 8.02 14.65
N PHE A 52 -10.79 8.11 15.98
CA PHE A 52 -10.53 9.40 16.61
C PHE A 52 -9.06 9.80 16.40
N ASN A 53 -8.84 11.08 16.18
CA ASN A 53 -7.50 11.66 16.13
C ASN A 53 -6.82 11.45 17.48
N LYS A 54 -5.57 10.97 17.47
CA LYS A 54 -4.83 10.62 18.69
C LYS A 54 -4.58 11.80 19.62
N VAL A 55 -4.45 13.01 19.06
CA VAL A 55 -4.18 14.24 19.81
C VAL A 55 -5.47 14.93 20.20
N THR A 56 -6.33 15.23 19.24
CA THR A 56 -7.52 16.06 19.48
C THR A 56 -8.72 15.27 19.98
N GLN A 57 -8.70 13.94 19.88
CA GLN A 57 -9.84 13.05 20.15
C GLN A 57 -11.09 13.37 19.30
N ASN A 58 -10.93 14.18 18.26
CA ASN A 58 -11.99 14.49 17.31
C ASN A 58 -12.10 13.38 16.27
N SER A 59 -13.32 13.15 15.79
CA SER A 59 -13.56 12.35 14.60
C SER A 59 -13.04 13.07 13.35
N TRP A 60 -13.05 12.37 12.21
CA TRP A 60 -12.83 13.02 10.92
C TRP A 60 -13.89 14.12 10.68
N GLY A 61 -13.50 15.22 10.04
CA GLY A 61 -14.38 16.37 9.84
C GLY A 61 -13.67 17.70 9.99
N PHE A 62 -14.48 18.77 9.97
CA PHE A 62 -13.99 20.13 10.11
C PHE A 62 -13.99 20.57 11.56
N HIS A 63 -12.91 21.20 11.99
CA HIS A 63 -12.78 21.77 13.33
C HIS A 63 -11.82 22.97 13.31
N HIS A 64 -11.87 23.77 14.37
CA HIS A 64 -10.93 24.87 14.54
C HIS A 64 -9.61 24.36 15.11
N SER A 65 -8.52 24.75 14.47
CA SER A 65 -7.16 24.52 14.92
C SER A 65 -6.43 25.86 15.08
N GLY A 66 -5.19 25.83 15.57
CA GLY A 66 -4.35 27.04 15.68
C GLY A 66 -4.04 27.72 14.33
N ILE A 67 -4.24 27.01 13.22
CA ILE A 67 -4.05 27.51 11.84
C ILE A 67 -5.38 27.83 11.13
N GLY A 68 -6.46 27.99 11.89
CA GLY A 68 -7.79 28.27 11.37
C GLY A 68 -8.64 27.01 11.20
N LEU A 69 -9.61 27.08 10.28
CA LEU A 69 -10.53 25.99 10.02
C LEU A 69 -9.82 24.89 9.20
N THR A 70 -9.77 23.69 9.78
CA THR A 70 -9.05 22.54 9.23
C THR A 70 -9.99 21.37 9.05
N PHE A 71 -9.81 20.64 7.96
CA PHE A 71 -10.42 19.34 7.71
C PHE A 71 -9.39 18.25 7.99
N ASP A 72 -9.64 17.44 9.02
CA ASP A 72 -8.76 16.32 9.40
C ASP A 72 -9.46 14.98 9.19
N VAL A 73 -8.67 13.98 8.80
CA VAL A 73 -9.11 12.61 8.54
C VAL A 73 -8.09 11.63 9.14
N PRO A 74 -8.22 11.29 10.44
CA PRO A 74 -7.47 10.22 11.06
C PRO A 74 -7.98 8.83 10.61
N LEU A 75 -7.07 7.97 10.15
CA LEU A 75 -7.38 6.62 9.68
C LEU A 75 -6.47 5.57 10.32
N TRP A 76 -7.03 4.41 10.62
CA TRP A 76 -6.27 3.18 10.64
C TRP A 76 -6.30 2.54 9.26
N VAL A 77 -5.14 2.06 8.82
CA VAL A 77 -5.01 1.29 7.58
C VAL A 77 -4.31 -0.02 7.88
N GLU A 78 -4.95 -1.12 7.52
CA GLU A 78 -4.36 -2.44 7.59
C GLU A 78 -4.07 -2.94 6.18
N ILE A 79 -2.82 -3.35 5.94
CA ILE A 79 -2.39 -3.89 4.65
C ILE A 79 -2.01 -5.35 4.83
N HIS A 80 -2.65 -6.21 4.04
CA HIS A 80 -2.44 -7.65 4.05
C HIS A 80 -1.79 -8.11 2.74
N ASN A 81 -0.51 -8.44 2.80
CA ASN A 81 0.17 -9.09 1.69
C ASN A 81 -0.01 -10.61 1.76
N THR A 82 -0.90 -11.17 0.95
CA THR A 82 -1.11 -12.64 0.89
C THR A 82 -0.13 -13.36 -0.04
N LYS A 83 0.84 -12.66 -0.63
CA LYS A 83 1.83 -13.24 -1.54
C LYS A 83 3.05 -13.70 -0.77
N SER A 84 3.75 -14.67 -1.35
CA SER A 84 5.01 -15.19 -0.77
C SER A 84 6.24 -14.32 -1.06
N LYS A 85 6.03 -13.08 -1.52
CA LYS A 85 7.07 -12.12 -1.93
C LYS A 85 6.81 -10.78 -1.28
N ARG A 86 7.87 -10.03 -1.02
CA ARG A 86 7.77 -8.64 -0.57
C ARG A 86 6.95 -7.80 -1.54
N GLN A 87 6.13 -6.91 -1.01
CA GLN A 87 5.32 -5.97 -1.78
C GLN A 87 5.52 -4.57 -1.23
N ILE A 88 5.13 -3.56 -2.00
CA ILE A 88 5.18 -2.17 -1.58
C ILE A 88 3.88 -1.47 -1.94
N ILE A 89 3.39 -0.65 -1.02
CA ILE A 89 2.40 0.40 -1.29
C ILE A 89 3.12 1.73 -1.19
N ARG A 90 3.02 2.58 -2.21
CA ARG A 90 3.69 3.88 -2.23
C ARG A 90 2.71 5.03 -2.21
N ASN A 91 3.09 6.08 -1.50
CA ASN A 91 2.42 7.38 -1.49
C ASN A 91 0.91 7.28 -1.25
N MET A 92 0.53 6.59 -0.18
CA MET A 92 -0.86 6.51 0.24
C MET A 92 -1.33 7.90 0.70
N ASN A 93 -2.32 8.48 0.02
CA ASN A 93 -2.80 9.81 0.34
C ASN A 93 -4.32 9.92 0.12
N LEU A 94 -4.92 10.89 0.80
CA LEU A 94 -6.28 11.34 0.53
C LEU A 94 -6.27 12.44 -0.52
N VAL A 95 -7.26 12.37 -1.40
CA VAL A 95 -7.49 13.31 -2.49
C VAL A 95 -8.91 13.80 -2.37
N LEU A 96 -9.05 15.11 -2.32
CA LEU A 96 -10.34 15.78 -2.29
C LEU A 96 -10.86 15.93 -3.71
N TYR A 97 -12.15 15.71 -3.88
CA TYR A 97 -12.83 15.81 -5.17
C TYR A 97 -14.04 16.74 -5.04
N SER A 98 -14.36 17.41 -6.13
CA SER A 98 -15.56 18.23 -6.29
C SER A 98 -16.30 17.74 -7.53
N LYS A 99 -17.51 17.18 -7.36
CA LYS A 99 -18.35 16.65 -8.44
C LYS A 99 -17.57 15.68 -9.35
N GLY A 100 -16.78 14.79 -8.75
CA GLY A 100 -15.98 13.78 -9.44
C GLY A 100 -14.68 14.30 -10.09
N THR A 101 -14.34 15.59 -9.95
CA THR A 101 -13.06 16.16 -10.42
C THR A 101 -12.08 16.29 -9.25
N PRO A 102 -10.81 15.85 -9.37
CA PRO A 102 -9.82 16.00 -8.30
C PRO A 102 -9.50 17.48 -8.07
N VAL A 103 -9.52 17.88 -6.82
CA VAL A 103 -9.25 19.25 -6.37
C VAL A 103 -7.81 19.35 -5.87
N THR A 104 -7.49 18.60 -4.82
CA THR A 104 -6.16 18.64 -4.19
C THR A 104 -5.88 17.37 -3.39
N LYS A 105 -4.62 17.14 -3.05
CA LYS A 105 -4.21 16.10 -2.10
C LYS A 105 -4.13 16.69 -0.70
N MET A 106 -4.48 15.89 0.29
CA MET A 106 -4.31 16.28 1.70
C MET A 106 -2.84 16.22 2.12
N ILE A 107 -2.51 16.95 3.17
CA ILE A 107 -1.19 16.90 3.80
C ILE A 107 -1.12 15.62 4.63
N GLN A 108 -0.01 14.90 4.53
CA GLN A 108 0.30 13.74 5.36
C GLN A 108 1.02 14.22 6.62
N TYR A 109 0.41 14.08 7.80
CA TYR A 109 1.11 14.38 9.04
C TYR A 109 2.13 13.26 9.31
N SER A 110 3.41 13.61 9.47
CA SER A 110 4.47 12.64 9.75
C SER A 110 4.44 12.13 11.18
N GLY A 111 3.85 12.88 12.10
CA GLY A 111 3.80 12.55 13.52
C GLY A 111 3.22 13.68 14.34
N PHE A 112 3.29 13.51 15.66
CA PHE A 112 2.86 14.48 16.65
C PHE A 112 3.71 14.37 17.91
N GLU A 113 3.70 15.41 18.72
CA GLU A 113 4.33 15.39 20.04
C GLU A 113 3.27 15.34 21.13
N GLN A 114 3.48 14.50 22.13
CA GLN A 114 2.62 14.39 23.30
C GLN A 114 3.47 14.06 24.53
N ASP A 115 3.29 14.82 25.61
CA ASP A 115 4.02 14.66 26.88
C ASP A 115 5.55 14.63 26.72
N GLY A 116 6.08 15.48 25.82
CA GLY A 116 7.53 15.56 25.53
C GLY A 116 8.09 14.37 24.74
N LYS A 117 7.23 13.50 24.21
CA LYS A 117 7.62 12.38 23.33
C LYS A 117 7.09 12.61 21.92
N SER A 118 7.91 12.30 20.93
CA SER A 118 7.52 12.33 19.53
C SER A 118 6.99 10.96 19.10
N TYR A 119 5.82 10.95 18.47
CA TYR A 119 5.16 9.78 17.90
C TYR A 119 5.06 9.97 16.39
N GLN A 120 5.20 8.88 15.63
CA GLN A 120 5.20 8.92 14.17
C GLN A 120 3.94 8.24 13.62
N TYR A 121 3.37 8.83 12.58
CA TYR A 121 2.33 8.21 11.76
C TYR A 121 2.96 7.43 10.61
N GLY A 122 2.18 6.54 9.99
CA GLY A 122 2.63 5.70 8.89
C GLY A 122 3.79 4.78 9.28
N GLU A 123 4.76 4.63 8.39
CA GLU A 123 6.02 3.94 8.64
C GLU A 123 7.11 5.00 8.82
N ASN A 124 7.39 5.33 10.08
CA ASN A 124 8.35 6.36 10.46
C ASN A 124 8.10 7.74 9.82
N GLY A 125 6.84 8.17 9.77
CA GLY A 125 6.41 9.43 9.15
C GLY A 125 6.22 9.36 7.63
N ALA A 126 6.53 8.23 6.99
CA ALA A 126 6.29 8.01 5.58
C ALA A 126 4.99 7.24 5.33
N TYR A 127 4.31 7.59 4.25
CA TYR A 127 3.06 6.96 3.82
C TYR A 127 3.33 5.99 2.65
N SER A 128 4.46 5.29 2.75
CA SER A 128 4.87 4.23 1.85
C SER A 128 5.30 3.03 2.69
N PHE A 129 4.75 1.87 2.39
CA PHE A 129 4.77 0.69 3.25
C PHE A 129 5.42 -0.45 2.49
N LEU A 130 6.59 -0.89 2.96
CA LEU A 130 7.22 -2.12 2.50
C LEU A 130 6.67 -3.26 3.34
N LEU A 131 6.11 -4.26 2.66
CA LEU A 131 5.47 -5.40 3.30
C LEU A 131 6.26 -6.67 3.04
N ASP A 132 6.54 -7.41 4.10
CA ASP A 132 7.12 -8.74 4.01
C ASP A 132 6.12 -9.77 3.46
N SER A 133 6.65 -10.96 3.12
CA SER A 133 5.84 -12.08 2.65
C SER A 133 4.82 -12.49 3.70
N TYR A 134 3.55 -12.67 3.32
CA TYR A 134 2.45 -13.04 4.23
C TYR A 134 2.24 -12.07 5.41
N GLU A 135 2.72 -10.84 5.31
CA GLU A 135 2.59 -9.85 6.37
C GLU A 135 1.17 -9.26 6.41
N LEU A 136 0.67 -9.10 7.64
CA LEU A 136 -0.48 -8.28 7.98
C LEU A 136 -0.02 -7.20 8.95
N LYS A 137 -0.09 -5.93 8.54
CA LYS A 137 0.38 -4.82 9.37
C LYS A 137 -0.59 -3.65 9.33
N ARG A 138 -0.83 -3.08 10.52
CA ARG A 138 -1.66 -1.88 10.72
C ARG A 138 -0.79 -0.64 10.88
N TYR A 139 -1.26 0.45 10.30
CA TYR A 139 -0.67 1.77 10.33
C TYR A 139 -1.67 2.80 10.84
N ASP A 140 -1.19 3.73 11.66
CA ASP A 140 -1.93 4.91 12.07
C ASP A 140 -1.58 6.04 11.11
N LEU A 141 -2.57 6.59 10.41
CA LEU A 141 -2.40 7.67 9.44
C LEU A 141 -3.25 8.87 9.84
N ASP A 142 -2.75 10.06 9.53
CA ASP A 142 -3.48 11.29 9.80
C ASP A 142 -3.25 12.29 8.68
N PHE A 143 -4.35 12.81 8.16
CA PHE A 143 -4.35 13.70 7.01
C PHE A 143 -5.09 14.98 7.38
N GLY A 144 -4.54 16.11 6.98
CA GLY A 144 -5.16 17.40 7.26
C GLY A 144 -5.05 18.37 6.10
N ILE A 145 -5.93 19.35 6.09
CA ILE A 145 -5.85 20.50 5.20
C ILE A 145 -6.60 21.70 5.76
N SER A 146 -6.01 22.89 5.70
CA SER A 146 -6.67 24.12 6.13
C SER A 146 -7.37 24.82 4.97
N TYR A 147 -8.45 25.55 5.28
CA TYR A 147 -9.17 26.37 4.28
C TYR A 147 -8.23 27.34 3.57
N ASP A 148 -7.39 28.02 4.36
CA ASP A 148 -6.46 29.04 3.86
C ASP A 148 -5.42 28.48 2.87
N ALA A 149 -5.11 27.18 2.93
CA ALA A 149 -4.16 26.54 2.03
C ALA A 149 -4.76 26.17 0.66
N VAL A 150 -6.08 26.06 0.55
CA VAL A 150 -6.76 25.47 -0.62
C VAL A 150 -7.75 26.43 -1.26
N GLY A 151 -8.53 27.15 -0.44
CA GLY A 151 -9.52 28.12 -0.89
C GLY A 151 -10.61 27.56 -1.80
N CYS A 152 -10.90 26.26 -1.78
CA CYS A 152 -11.97 25.68 -2.58
C CYS A 152 -12.77 24.57 -1.87
N GLU A 153 -13.97 24.36 -2.40
CA GLU A 153 -14.97 23.41 -1.92
C GLU A 153 -14.71 21.99 -2.45
N PHE A 154 -15.11 20.98 -1.69
CA PHE A 154 -15.03 19.56 -2.08
C PHE A 154 -16.21 18.79 -1.48
N ASP A 155 -16.75 17.83 -2.21
CA ASP A 155 -17.89 17.01 -1.80
C ASP A 155 -17.52 15.53 -1.58
N GLU A 156 -16.27 15.16 -1.84
CA GLU A 156 -15.82 13.77 -1.80
C GLU A 156 -14.38 13.65 -1.29
N VAL A 157 -14.13 12.60 -0.51
CA VAL A 157 -12.79 12.22 -0.06
C VAL A 157 -12.46 10.83 -0.58
N TRP A 158 -11.35 10.74 -1.32
CA TRP A 158 -10.87 9.49 -1.91
C TRP A 158 -9.50 9.13 -1.36
N ILE A 159 -9.30 7.88 -0.97
CA ILE A 159 -7.96 7.36 -0.70
C ILE A 159 -7.33 6.85 -1.99
N SER A 160 -6.03 7.03 -2.11
CA SER A 160 -5.28 6.55 -3.26
C SER A 160 -3.85 6.15 -2.92
N TYR A 161 -3.27 5.28 -3.73
CA TYR A 161 -1.88 4.82 -3.59
C TYR A 161 -1.37 4.17 -4.89
N TYR A 162 -0.07 3.88 -4.94
CA TYR A 162 0.53 3.12 -6.02
C TYR A 162 0.96 1.73 -5.54
N ASP A 163 0.69 0.70 -6.33
CA ASP A 163 1.18 -0.66 -6.05
C ASP A 163 2.63 -0.88 -6.50
N PHE A 164 3.15 -2.09 -6.30
CA PHE A 164 4.51 -2.45 -6.70
C PHE A 164 4.81 -2.35 -8.20
N LYS A 165 3.77 -2.29 -9.05
CA LYS A 165 3.89 -2.09 -10.51
C LYS A 165 3.65 -0.63 -10.91
N ASP A 166 3.68 0.29 -9.94
CA ASP A 166 3.33 1.70 -10.10
C ASP A 166 1.92 1.93 -10.67
N ARG A 167 0.99 0.98 -10.47
CA ARG A 167 -0.41 1.20 -10.86
C ARG A 167 -1.11 1.99 -9.77
N TYR A 168 -1.83 3.03 -10.20
CA TYR A 168 -2.61 3.90 -9.32
C TYR A 168 -3.94 3.24 -8.95
N HIS A 169 -4.21 3.16 -7.65
CA HIS A 169 -5.46 2.68 -7.09
C HIS A 169 -6.14 3.82 -6.35
N LYS A 170 -7.47 3.89 -6.42
CA LYS A 170 -8.26 4.84 -5.64
C LYS A 170 -9.62 4.25 -5.25
N SER A 171 -10.11 4.66 -4.09
CA SER A 171 -11.44 4.31 -3.59
C SER A 171 -12.05 5.49 -2.83
N LYS A 172 -13.36 5.69 -2.95
CA LYS A 172 -14.08 6.74 -2.23
C LYS A 172 -14.26 6.31 -0.78
N LEU A 173 -13.92 7.19 0.17
CA LEU A 173 -14.09 6.94 1.60
C LEU A 173 -15.30 7.65 2.17
N PHE A 174 -15.51 8.92 1.80
CA PHE A 174 -16.53 9.77 2.41
C PHE A 174 -17.19 10.68 1.39
N ASP A 175 -18.46 10.98 1.65
CA ASP A 175 -19.20 12.10 1.08
C ASP A 175 -19.19 13.27 2.08
N VAL A 176 -19.01 14.48 1.58
CA VAL A 176 -18.96 15.71 2.36
C VAL A 176 -20.11 16.61 1.92
N LYS A 177 -21.09 16.80 2.80
CA LYS A 177 -22.31 17.57 2.47
C LYS A 177 -22.10 19.07 2.58
N ASP A 178 -21.52 19.49 3.71
CA ASP A 178 -21.35 20.90 4.07
C ASP A 178 -19.86 21.16 4.34
N PRO A 179 -19.06 21.42 3.29
CA PRO A 179 -17.63 21.62 3.46
C PRO A 179 -17.39 22.91 4.27
N TRP A 180 -16.30 22.92 5.02
CA TRP A 180 -15.91 24.06 5.86
C TRP A 180 -16.94 24.44 6.94
N THR A 181 -17.83 23.51 7.29
CA THR A 181 -18.73 23.63 8.44
C THR A 181 -18.32 22.62 9.51
N ILE A 182 -18.18 23.08 10.75
CA ILE A 182 -17.75 22.23 11.87
C ILE A 182 -18.65 20.99 11.95
N THR A 183 -18.04 19.82 11.94
CA THR A 183 -18.74 18.53 11.93
C THR A 183 -18.15 17.58 12.97
N LYS A 184 -18.99 16.68 13.47
CA LYS A 184 -18.60 15.54 14.30
C LYS A 184 -19.10 14.27 13.64
N ASN A 185 -18.45 13.89 12.56
CA ASN A 185 -18.87 12.71 11.81
C ASN A 185 -18.65 11.44 12.64
N GLU A 186 -19.45 10.42 12.37
CA GLU A 186 -19.25 9.11 13.00
C GLU A 186 -17.98 8.44 12.45
N ILE A 187 -17.34 7.68 13.32
CA ILE A 187 -16.20 6.83 12.94
C ILE A 187 -16.70 5.43 12.60
N ASP A 188 -15.86 4.67 11.88
CA ASP A 188 -16.20 3.31 11.49
C ASP A 188 -16.23 2.38 12.73
N ASP A 189 -17.26 1.53 12.82
CA ASP A 189 -17.30 0.46 13.84
C ASP A 189 -16.39 -0.72 13.46
N ASP A 190 -16.27 -1.01 12.16
CA ASP A 190 -15.50 -2.12 11.60
C ASP A 190 -14.71 -1.72 10.34
N TRP A 191 -13.81 -2.58 9.89
CA TRP A 191 -12.93 -2.34 8.76
C TRP A 191 -13.68 -2.36 7.42
N ARG A 192 -13.34 -1.42 6.54
CA ARG A 192 -13.79 -1.36 5.16
C ARG A 192 -12.69 -1.83 4.23
N LYS A 193 -12.91 -2.90 3.48
CA LYS A 193 -11.99 -3.32 2.41
C LYS A 193 -12.12 -2.37 1.22
N ILE A 194 -11.00 -1.80 0.77
CA ILE A 194 -10.97 -0.85 -0.35
C ILE A 194 -10.17 -1.37 -1.56
N SER A 195 -9.38 -2.43 -1.38
CA SER A 195 -8.68 -3.15 -2.44
C SER A 195 -8.36 -4.58 -2.03
#